data_AF-A0A945UA24-F1
#
_entry.id   AF-A0A945UA24-F1
#
_cell.length_a   1.000
_cell.length_b   1.000
_cell.length_c   1.000
_cell.angle_alpha   90.00
_cell.angle_beta   90.00
_cell.angle_gamma   90.00
#
_symmetry.space_group_name_H-M   'P 1'
#
loop_
_entity.id
_entity.type
_entity.pdbx_description
1 polymer ?
#
loop_
_entity_poly.entity_id
_entity_poly.type
_entity_poly.pdbx_seq_one_letter_code
_entity_poly.pdbx_strand_id
1 'polypeptide(L)'
;MKFGAILKRGVNLLKLGVAARKLRKSSTEDQHHWAKHYLVELLGQSRGLPAKVGQFMTMDTEDQALRESLNDSLTPMTYEEVLELIEIAYEKPWGAIFKKLDKNCKTASLGQVHFGKLLDGTEVAVKVQYPEIATAVEAEMNLMGWLPKVGPVAKWGFNMDGYRDAFWHNLNEELDYQIEAGHQVNYRQKIPPLERIVVPEVFSDLTRATVLVQKKEEGFGLDKAETMMPDQKQAMGRLLLQHYLHMLFRHGFVHADPQPANFAFRQFKKDYFVLIIYDYGSVMEIPDNVRLTLLRIILALRYRENLDPVTCLSALGFDAEKLKDLRLTLPALMSVLFEPFLVEAPYHVKDWRMSERFDQIVGDMKWWFRSSSPPELLFLMRTLHGLTSMLKRLDVALPWQFIMDKILSDVYPEARALTFPEVAVGSSGPAFDSMANYLKVHVTKPNGNKVSLTMPARCADNIEEVMDDSVKESIQRQNIDLLAIQDKARKSGFIPQVLFELSDVERDMKVWLE
;
A
#
# COMPACT_ATOMS: atom_id res chain seq x y z
N MET A 1 -20.08 -13.07 33.10
CA MET A 1 -19.46 -13.18 31.77
C MET A 1 -18.30 -12.21 31.55
N LYS A 2 -18.43 -10.91 31.87
CA LYS A 2 -17.40 -9.85 31.67
C LYS A 2 -15.98 -10.17 32.17
N PHE A 3 -15.84 -10.74 33.37
CA PHE A 3 -14.52 -11.05 33.95
C PHE A 3 -13.73 -12.12 33.19
N GLY A 4 -14.42 -13.11 32.58
CA GLY A 4 -13.77 -14.20 31.85
C GLY A 4 -13.20 -13.76 30.50
N ALA A 5 -13.88 -12.83 29.81
CA ALA A 5 -13.42 -12.27 28.54
C ALA A 5 -12.17 -11.38 28.73
N ILE A 6 -12.16 -10.54 29.78
CA ILE A 6 -11.02 -9.68 30.15
C ILE A 6 -9.80 -10.54 30.53
N LEU A 7 -9.99 -11.59 31.34
CA LEU A 7 -8.91 -12.49 31.75
C LEU A 7 -8.30 -13.25 30.55
N LYS A 8 -9.15 -13.75 29.63
CA LYS A 8 -8.71 -14.43 28.41
C LYS A 8 -7.92 -13.49 27.48
N ARG A 9 -8.33 -12.22 27.38
CA ARG A 9 -7.59 -11.18 26.64
C ARG A 9 -6.26 -10.82 27.29
N GLY A 10 -6.21 -10.65 28.61
CA GLY A 10 -4.97 -10.40 29.33
C GLY A 10 -3.93 -11.51 29.14
N VAL A 11 -4.38 -12.77 29.13
CA VAL A 11 -3.52 -13.92 28.81
C VAL A 11 -3.01 -13.89 27.36
N ASN A 12 -3.84 -13.49 26.40
CA ASN A 12 -3.40 -13.34 25.01
C ASN A 12 -2.39 -12.20 24.83
N LEU A 13 -2.57 -11.05 25.49
CA LEU A 13 -1.59 -9.95 25.47
C LEU A 13 -0.24 -10.36 26.09
N LEU A 14 -0.26 -11.15 27.15
CA LEU A 14 0.96 -11.73 27.73
C LEU A 14 1.66 -12.69 26.75
N LYS A 15 0.91 -13.55 26.05
CA LYS A 15 1.46 -14.43 25.00
C LYS A 15 2.08 -13.62 23.86
N LEU A 16 1.41 -12.55 23.42
CA LEU A 16 1.93 -11.61 22.42
C LEU A 16 3.24 -10.97 22.88
N GLY A 17 3.33 -10.51 24.14
CA GLY A 17 4.55 -9.96 24.71
C GLY A 17 5.71 -10.98 24.75
N VAL A 18 5.42 -12.24 25.07
CA VAL A 18 6.42 -13.33 25.05
C VAL A 18 6.87 -13.65 23.62
N ALA A 19 5.94 -13.71 22.67
CA ALA A 19 6.23 -13.94 21.25
C ALA A 19 7.09 -12.82 20.64
N ALA A 20 6.74 -11.55 20.91
CA ALA A 20 7.53 -10.39 20.47
C ALA A 20 8.96 -10.42 21.07
N ARG A 21 9.11 -10.87 22.31
CA ARG A 21 10.43 -11.03 22.95
C ARG A 21 11.25 -12.17 22.35
N LYS A 22 10.61 -13.24 21.87
CA LYS A 22 11.26 -14.31 21.10
C LYS A 22 11.72 -13.82 19.73
N LEU A 23 10.88 -13.06 19.02
CA LEU A 23 11.26 -12.41 17.75
C LEU A 23 12.45 -11.45 17.92
N ARG A 24 12.54 -10.72 19.04
CA ARG A 24 13.69 -9.85 19.29
C ARG A 24 15.00 -10.61 19.59
N LYS A 25 14.90 -11.90 19.91
CA LYS A 25 16.02 -12.76 20.29
C LYS A 25 16.38 -13.79 19.22
N SER A 26 15.59 -13.91 18.15
CA SER A 26 15.95 -14.78 17.03
C SER A 26 17.26 -14.29 16.42
N SER A 27 18.10 -15.25 16.02
CA SER A 27 19.45 -14.95 15.50
C SER A 27 19.65 -15.48 14.09
N THR A 28 18.84 -16.45 13.67
CA THR A 28 18.83 -16.97 12.30
C THR A 28 17.59 -16.50 11.53
N GLU A 29 17.66 -16.57 10.20
CA GLU A 29 16.60 -16.16 9.29
C GLU A 29 15.34 -17.05 9.45
N ASP A 30 15.51 -18.38 9.56
CA ASP A 30 14.43 -19.33 9.84
C ASP A 30 13.73 -19.08 11.18
N GLN A 31 14.49 -18.72 12.22
CA GLN A 31 13.93 -18.37 13.54
C GLN A 31 13.15 -17.06 13.48
N HIS A 32 13.63 -16.08 12.72
CA HIS A 32 12.90 -14.83 12.48
C HIS A 32 11.60 -15.09 11.72
N HIS A 33 11.66 -15.92 10.67
CA HIS A 33 10.49 -16.28 9.87
C HIS A 33 9.43 -16.98 10.72
N TRP A 34 9.83 -18.02 11.47
CA TRP A 34 8.92 -18.74 12.38
C TRP A 34 8.34 -17.82 13.46
N ALA A 35 9.17 -17.00 14.11
CA ALA A 35 8.71 -16.12 15.18
C ALA A 35 7.77 -15.01 14.66
N LYS A 36 8.00 -14.51 13.44
CA LYS A 36 7.11 -13.56 12.75
C LYS A 36 5.77 -14.25 12.46
N HIS A 37 5.79 -15.43 11.87
CA HIS A 37 4.59 -16.20 11.55
C HIS A 37 3.76 -16.51 12.81
N TYR A 38 4.43 -16.94 13.89
CA TYR A 38 3.79 -17.21 15.18
C TYR A 38 3.19 -15.96 15.85
N LEU A 39 3.92 -14.83 15.82
CA LEU A 39 3.41 -13.57 16.39
C LEU A 39 2.19 -13.08 15.60
N VAL A 40 2.23 -13.17 14.28
CA VAL A 40 1.14 -12.80 13.41
C VAL A 40 -0.08 -13.70 13.62
N GLU A 41 0.09 -15.02 13.73
CA GLU A 41 -1.02 -15.94 14.04
C GLU A 41 -1.71 -15.58 15.37
N LEU A 42 -0.92 -15.23 16.41
CA LEU A 42 -1.45 -14.77 17.70
C LEU A 42 -2.20 -13.44 17.59
N LEU A 43 -1.75 -12.53 16.70
CA LEU A 43 -2.41 -11.26 16.41
C LEU A 43 -3.73 -11.50 15.66
N GLY A 44 -3.78 -12.44 14.70
CA GLY A 44 -5.00 -12.79 13.95
C GLY A 44 -6.08 -13.46 14.79
N GLN A 45 -5.69 -14.31 15.73
CA GLN A 45 -6.62 -14.93 16.69
C GLN A 45 -7.23 -13.93 17.68
N SER A 46 -6.76 -12.68 17.68
CA SER A 46 -7.16 -11.64 18.63
C SER A 46 -8.05 -10.58 17.95
N ARG A 47 -9.28 -10.39 18.44
CA ARG A 47 -10.21 -9.37 17.92
C ARG A 47 -9.74 -7.96 18.27
N GLY A 48 -9.79 -7.02 17.33
CA GLY A 48 -9.57 -5.59 17.58
C GLY A 48 -8.20 -5.08 17.12
N LEU A 49 -7.56 -4.28 17.96
CA LEU A 49 -6.27 -3.66 17.67
C LEU A 49 -5.17 -4.71 17.32
N PRO A 50 -5.02 -5.84 18.02
CA PRO A 50 -4.02 -6.85 17.66
C PRO A 50 -4.18 -7.36 16.22
N ALA A 51 -5.40 -7.70 15.77
CA ALA A 51 -5.64 -8.10 14.39
C ALA A 51 -5.26 -7.01 13.39
N LYS A 52 -5.63 -5.74 13.67
CA LYS A 52 -5.22 -4.60 12.85
C LYS A 52 -3.71 -4.47 12.80
N VAL A 53 -3.01 -4.54 13.94
CA VAL A 53 -1.55 -4.52 14.00
C VAL A 53 -0.94 -5.67 13.21
N GLY A 54 -1.50 -6.89 13.29
CA GLY A 54 -1.08 -8.03 12.48
C GLY A 54 -1.23 -7.78 10.97
N GLN A 55 -2.36 -7.20 10.56
CA GLN A 55 -2.60 -6.77 9.17
C GLN A 55 -1.56 -5.74 8.73
N PHE A 56 -1.24 -4.75 9.58
CA PHE A 56 -0.17 -3.78 9.31
C PHE A 56 1.22 -4.43 9.22
N MET A 57 1.56 -5.34 10.12
CA MET A 57 2.87 -6.02 10.15
C MET A 57 3.10 -6.96 8.97
N THR A 58 2.03 -7.45 8.35
CA THR A 58 2.07 -8.31 7.17
C THR A 58 1.92 -7.54 5.87
N MET A 59 1.85 -6.20 5.90
CA MET A 59 1.82 -5.40 4.68
C MET A 59 3.05 -5.70 3.81
N ASP A 60 4.26 -5.50 4.32
CA ASP A 60 5.47 -5.67 3.51
C ASP A 60 5.90 -7.13 3.29
N THR A 61 5.06 -8.12 3.65
CA THR A 61 5.37 -9.54 3.50
C THR A 61 4.83 -10.07 2.16
N GLU A 62 5.66 -10.85 1.45
CA GLU A 62 5.23 -11.60 0.26
C GLU A 62 4.53 -12.93 0.60
N ASP A 63 4.55 -13.31 1.88
CA ASP A 63 3.88 -14.51 2.40
C ASP A 63 2.36 -14.33 2.42
N GLN A 64 1.71 -14.82 1.37
CA GLN A 64 0.26 -14.79 1.19
C GLN A 64 -0.46 -15.67 2.22
N ALA A 65 0.07 -16.85 2.53
CA ALA A 65 -0.55 -17.78 3.48
C ALA A 65 -0.64 -17.15 4.88
N LEU A 66 0.39 -16.40 5.27
CA LEU A 66 0.38 -15.66 6.53
C LEU A 66 -0.72 -14.59 6.57
N ARG A 67 -0.97 -13.90 5.46
CA ARG A 67 -2.02 -12.87 5.36
C ARG A 67 -3.43 -13.46 5.36
N GLU A 68 -3.61 -14.61 4.72
CA GLU A 68 -4.90 -15.34 4.72
C GLU A 68 -5.21 -15.89 6.12
N SER A 69 -4.23 -16.50 6.79
CA SER A 69 -4.41 -17.01 8.15
C SER A 69 -4.82 -15.94 9.18
N LEU A 70 -4.35 -14.69 8.99
CA LEU A 70 -4.78 -13.54 9.79
C LEU A 70 -6.26 -13.22 9.64
N ASN A 71 -6.80 -13.31 8.43
CA ASN A 71 -8.18 -12.92 8.14
C ASN A 71 -9.18 -14.03 8.49
N ASP A 72 -8.78 -15.30 8.37
CA ASP A 72 -9.65 -16.46 8.58
C ASP A 72 -9.70 -16.94 10.04
N SER A 73 -8.83 -16.46 10.92
CA SER A 73 -8.67 -16.95 12.29
C SER A 73 -9.68 -16.41 13.31
N LEU A 74 -10.62 -15.54 12.90
CA LEU A 74 -11.61 -14.96 13.80
C LEU A 74 -12.79 -15.92 14.03
N THR A 75 -12.98 -16.35 15.28
CA THR A 75 -14.17 -17.11 15.67
C THR A 75 -15.41 -16.19 15.68
N PRO A 76 -16.47 -16.50 14.91
CA PRO A 76 -17.69 -15.68 14.90
C PRO A 76 -18.47 -15.81 16.21
N MET A 77 -19.30 -14.81 16.50
CA MET A 77 -20.35 -14.89 17.52
C MET A 77 -21.40 -15.91 17.11
N THR A 78 -22.05 -16.49 18.11
CA THR A 78 -23.26 -17.29 17.92
C THR A 78 -24.37 -16.44 17.31
N TYR A 79 -25.31 -17.07 16.62
CA TYR A 79 -26.41 -16.34 15.99
C TYR A 79 -27.31 -15.67 17.03
N GLU A 80 -27.50 -16.32 18.16
CA GLU A 80 -28.29 -15.84 19.28
C GLU A 80 -27.69 -14.57 19.91
N GLU A 81 -26.36 -14.52 20.09
CA GLU A 81 -25.66 -13.31 20.54
C GLU A 81 -25.81 -12.15 19.56
N VAL A 82 -25.77 -12.43 18.24
CA VAL A 82 -25.97 -11.40 17.20
C VAL A 82 -27.36 -10.80 17.29
N LEU A 83 -28.39 -11.63 17.46
CA LEU A 83 -29.76 -11.16 17.61
C LEU A 83 -29.91 -10.30 18.87
N GLU A 84 -29.34 -10.72 20.00
CA GLU A 84 -29.35 -9.95 21.25
C GLU A 84 -28.70 -8.56 21.07
N LEU A 85 -27.54 -8.48 20.39
CA LEU A 85 -26.86 -7.21 20.12
C LEU A 85 -27.68 -6.29 19.21
N ILE A 86 -28.37 -6.86 18.22
CA ILE A 86 -29.32 -6.11 17.38
C ILE A 86 -30.46 -5.57 18.26
N GLU A 87 -31.06 -6.40 19.10
CA GLU A 87 -32.17 -5.97 19.97
C GLU A 87 -31.76 -4.87 20.94
N ILE A 88 -30.53 -4.95 21.48
CA ILE A 88 -29.94 -3.90 22.31
C ILE A 88 -29.77 -2.61 21.50
N ALA A 89 -29.23 -2.67 20.28
CA ALA A 89 -28.97 -1.48 19.46
C ALA A 89 -30.24 -0.73 19.02
N TYR A 90 -31.36 -1.43 18.85
CA TYR A 90 -32.64 -0.84 18.43
C TYR A 90 -33.67 -0.70 19.55
N GLU A 91 -33.39 -1.23 20.75
CA GLU A 91 -34.30 -1.33 21.90
C GLU A 91 -35.65 -2.00 21.55
N LYS A 92 -35.62 -2.94 20.60
CA LYS A 92 -36.79 -3.62 20.03
C LYS A 92 -36.44 -5.04 19.61
N PRO A 93 -37.41 -5.97 19.57
CA PRO A 93 -37.19 -7.30 19.00
C PRO A 93 -36.65 -7.21 17.57
N TRP A 94 -35.67 -8.03 17.20
CA TRP A 94 -35.01 -7.91 15.89
C TRP A 94 -35.98 -8.11 14.72
N GLY A 95 -37.03 -8.94 14.93
CA GLY A 95 -38.09 -9.19 13.97
C GLY A 95 -39.00 -7.98 13.70
N ALA A 96 -38.94 -6.94 14.53
CA ALA A 96 -39.59 -5.65 14.27
C ALA A 96 -38.79 -4.77 13.29
N ILE A 97 -37.53 -5.10 13.02
CA ILE A 97 -36.62 -4.37 12.13
C ILE A 97 -36.40 -5.16 10.83
N PHE A 98 -36.11 -6.46 10.97
CA PHE A 98 -35.79 -7.34 9.84
C PHE A 98 -36.85 -8.42 9.67
N LYS A 99 -37.28 -8.64 8.43
CA LYS A 99 -38.15 -9.76 8.05
C LYS A 99 -37.42 -11.10 8.12
N LYS A 100 -36.12 -11.08 7.80
CA LYS A 100 -35.25 -12.26 7.80
C LYS A 100 -33.81 -11.81 8.07
N LEU A 101 -33.09 -12.61 8.84
CA LEU A 101 -31.64 -12.55 8.97
C LEU A 101 -31.10 -13.98 8.83
N ASP A 102 -30.06 -14.16 8.02
CA ASP A 102 -29.47 -15.47 7.78
C ASP A 102 -28.51 -15.84 8.91
N LYS A 103 -28.53 -17.13 9.31
CA LYS A 103 -27.63 -17.65 10.35
C LYS A 103 -26.15 -17.66 9.94
N ASN A 104 -25.90 -17.84 8.64
CA ASN A 104 -24.55 -17.81 8.10
C ASN A 104 -24.02 -16.37 8.10
N CYS A 105 -22.76 -16.20 8.48
CA CYS A 105 -22.11 -14.90 8.53
C CYS A 105 -20.82 -14.87 7.70
N LYS A 106 -20.38 -13.65 7.40
CA LYS A 106 -19.00 -13.37 7.00
C LYS A 106 -18.31 -12.64 8.14
N THR A 107 -17.10 -13.04 8.51
CA THR A 107 -16.32 -12.34 9.52
C THR A 107 -15.79 -11.02 8.98
N ALA A 108 -15.65 -10.03 9.87
CA ALA A 108 -15.01 -8.75 9.61
C ALA A 108 -14.05 -8.42 10.77
N SER A 109 -13.21 -7.39 10.60
CA SER A 109 -12.17 -7.01 11.57
C SER A 109 -12.71 -6.77 13.00
N LEU A 110 -13.81 -6.02 13.11
CA LEU A 110 -14.42 -5.61 14.39
C LEU A 110 -15.83 -6.19 14.61
N GLY A 111 -16.30 -7.06 13.72
CA GLY A 111 -17.64 -7.62 13.79
C GLY A 111 -17.87 -8.77 12.81
N GLN A 112 -19.14 -9.02 12.49
CA GLN A 112 -19.52 -9.97 11.45
C GLN A 112 -20.74 -9.47 10.67
N VAL A 113 -20.84 -9.89 9.41
CA VAL A 113 -21.88 -9.48 8.48
C VAL A 113 -22.85 -10.62 8.26
N HIS A 114 -24.14 -10.34 8.41
CA HIS A 114 -25.24 -11.24 8.09
C HIS A 114 -26.04 -10.70 6.92
N PHE A 115 -26.48 -11.56 6.01
CA PHE A 115 -27.44 -11.17 4.99
C PHE A 115 -28.87 -11.29 5.51
N GLY A 116 -29.75 -10.43 5.04
CA GLY A 116 -31.13 -10.39 5.51
C GLY A 116 -32.07 -9.66 4.56
N LYS A 117 -33.30 -9.45 5.05
CA LYS A 117 -34.34 -8.68 4.37
C LYS A 117 -35.01 -7.73 5.35
N LEU A 118 -35.23 -6.50 4.92
CA LEU A 118 -36.09 -5.54 5.62
C LEU A 118 -37.56 -5.97 5.51
N LEU A 119 -38.44 -5.32 6.28
CA LEU A 119 -39.88 -5.61 6.30
C LEU A 119 -40.55 -5.45 4.94
N ASP A 120 -40.08 -4.50 4.13
CA ASP A 120 -40.53 -4.26 2.75
C ASP A 120 -39.99 -5.30 1.72
N GLY A 121 -39.09 -6.19 2.15
CA GLY A 121 -38.47 -7.22 1.33
C GLY A 121 -37.11 -6.85 0.72
N THR A 122 -36.63 -5.62 0.93
CA THR A 122 -35.31 -5.16 0.44
C THR A 122 -34.18 -6.01 1.02
N GLU A 123 -33.28 -6.50 0.17
CA GLU A 123 -32.14 -7.32 0.60
C GLU A 123 -31.00 -6.47 1.18
N VAL A 124 -30.51 -6.85 2.35
CA VAL A 124 -29.52 -6.08 3.11
C VAL A 124 -28.37 -6.94 3.61
N ALA A 125 -27.23 -6.30 3.83
CA ALA A 125 -26.12 -6.78 4.61
C ALA A 125 -26.10 -6.00 5.95
N VAL A 126 -26.07 -6.73 7.06
CA VAL A 126 -26.12 -6.20 8.42
C VAL A 126 -24.81 -6.54 9.11
N LYS A 127 -23.95 -5.53 9.32
CA LYS A 127 -22.68 -5.65 10.05
C LYS A 127 -22.96 -5.40 11.52
N VAL A 128 -22.64 -6.37 12.38
CA VAL A 128 -22.84 -6.29 13.83
C VAL A 128 -21.48 -6.36 14.51
N GLN A 129 -21.19 -5.36 15.33
CA GLN A 129 -19.92 -5.23 16.03
C GLN A 129 -19.77 -6.27 17.14
N TYR A 130 -18.55 -6.77 17.36
CA TYR A 130 -18.26 -7.63 18.49
C TYR A 130 -18.46 -6.89 19.83
N PRO A 131 -19.01 -7.54 20.87
CA PRO A 131 -19.24 -6.90 22.16
C PRO A 131 -17.90 -6.52 22.82
N GLU A 132 -17.91 -5.42 23.56
CA GLU A 132 -16.77 -4.92 24.36
C GLU A 132 -15.49 -4.68 23.53
N ILE A 133 -15.58 -4.56 22.20
CA ILE A 133 -14.43 -4.31 21.34
C ILE A 133 -13.87 -2.90 21.56
N ALA A 134 -14.74 -1.91 21.71
CA ALA A 134 -14.34 -0.52 21.97
C ALA A 134 -13.56 -0.38 23.28
N THR A 135 -14.10 -0.87 24.38
CA THR A 135 -13.44 -0.82 25.70
C THR A 135 -12.12 -1.60 25.72
N ALA A 136 -12.05 -2.72 25.00
CA ALA A 136 -10.82 -3.50 24.92
C ALA A 136 -9.74 -2.79 24.09
N VAL A 137 -10.11 -2.21 22.95
CA VAL A 137 -9.21 -1.43 22.10
C VAL A 137 -8.64 -0.24 22.89
N GLU A 138 -9.47 0.47 23.64
CA GLU A 138 -9.03 1.57 24.51
C GLU A 138 -8.05 1.11 25.59
N ALA A 139 -8.35 -0.01 26.27
CA ALA A 139 -7.45 -0.58 27.28
C ALA A 139 -6.12 -1.07 26.69
N GLU A 140 -6.15 -1.68 25.50
CA GLU A 140 -4.97 -2.14 24.76
C GLU A 140 -4.08 -0.97 24.34
N MET A 141 -4.68 0.17 23.97
CA MET A 141 -3.94 1.38 23.60
C MET A 141 -3.31 2.09 24.78
N ASN A 142 -4.01 2.16 25.90
CA ASN A 142 -3.44 2.64 27.16
C ASN A 142 -2.24 1.79 27.59
N LEU A 143 -2.30 0.47 27.38
CA LEU A 143 -1.20 -0.44 27.66
C LEU A 143 -0.02 -0.26 26.69
N MET A 144 -0.28 0.00 25.41
CA MET A 144 0.78 0.31 24.42
C MET A 144 1.45 1.65 24.68
N GLY A 145 0.74 2.64 25.23
CA GLY A 145 1.32 3.91 25.67
C GLY A 145 2.40 3.77 26.74
N TRP A 146 2.45 2.64 27.44
CA TRP A 146 3.48 2.31 28.45
C TRP A 146 4.64 1.47 27.91
N LEU A 147 4.60 1.05 26.63
CA LEU A 147 5.71 0.34 26.04
C LEU A 147 6.92 1.30 25.95
N PRO A 148 8.06 0.95 26.56
CA PRO A 148 9.16 1.86 26.64
C PRO A 148 9.69 2.20 25.24
N LYS A 149 9.99 3.48 25.00
CA LYS A 149 10.67 4.02 23.81
C LYS A 149 12.14 3.55 23.76
N VAL A 150 12.38 2.25 23.82
CA VAL A 150 13.72 1.64 23.90
C VAL A 150 14.03 0.80 22.67
N GLY A 151 15.30 0.85 22.25
CA GLY A 151 15.80 0.09 21.11
C GLY A 151 16.04 0.95 19.87
N PRO A 152 16.28 0.32 18.70
CA PRO A 152 16.67 1.01 17.47
C PRO A 152 15.72 2.14 17.07
N VAL A 153 14.41 1.97 17.28
CA VAL A 153 13.37 2.96 16.93
C VAL A 153 13.59 4.33 17.58
N ALA A 154 14.08 4.38 18.82
CA ALA A 154 14.44 5.63 19.49
C ALA A 154 15.70 6.29 18.89
N LYS A 155 16.66 5.47 18.43
CA LYS A 155 17.89 5.94 17.78
C LYS A 155 17.61 6.66 16.45
N TRP A 156 16.58 6.23 15.71
CA TRP A 156 16.19 6.82 14.42
C TRP A 156 15.22 8.01 14.56
N GLY A 157 14.78 8.35 15.77
CA GLY A 157 13.94 9.52 16.04
C GLY A 157 12.54 9.45 15.40
N PHE A 158 11.90 8.28 15.40
CA PHE A 158 10.52 8.14 14.93
C PHE A 158 9.54 8.94 15.81
N ASN A 159 8.58 9.63 15.17
CA ASN A 159 7.46 10.27 15.87
C ASN A 159 6.43 9.23 16.34
N MET A 160 6.81 8.39 17.31
CA MET A 160 5.98 7.29 17.81
C MET A 160 4.62 7.76 18.36
N ASP A 161 4.57 8.97 18.94
CA ASP A 161 3.33 9.56 19.44
C ASP A 161 2.40 9.93 18.28
N GLY A 162 2.91 10.57 17.21
CA GLY A 162 2.13 10.87 16.02
C GLY A 162 1.62 9.61 15.30
N TYR A 163 2.45 8.56 15.17
CA TYR A 163 1.97 7.28 14.63
C TYR A 163 0.86 6.69 15.50
N ARG A 164 1.06 6.62 16.82
CA ARG A 164 0.02 6.16 17.75
C ARG A 164 -1.28 6.93 17.57
N ASP A 165 -1.20 8.26 17.52
CA ASP A 165 -2.39 9.12 17.46
C ASP A 165 -3.14 8.93 16.13
N ALA A 166 -2.41 8.79 15.01
CA ALA A 166 -3.01 8.49 13.71
C ALA A 166 -3.66 7.10 13.67
N PHE A 167 -3.01 6.07 14.23
CA PHE A 167 -3.60 4.74 14.40
C PHE A 167 -4.86 4.76 15.27
N TRP A 168 -4.80 5.49 16.37
CA TRP A 168 -5.89 5.63 17.33
C TRP A 168 -7.09 6.32 16.70
N HIS A 169 -6.86 7.41 15.98
CA HIS A 169 -7.90 8.13 15.26
C HIS A 169 -8.63 7.21 14.26
N ASN A 170 -7.88 6.54 13.37
CA ASN A 170 -8.49 5.62 12.40
C ASN A 170 -9.23 4.45 13.08
N LEU A 171 -8.71 3.90 14.18
CA LEU A 171 -9.37 2.79 14.86
C LEU A 171 -10.65 3.22 15.59
N ASN A 172 -10.69 4.44 16.13
CA ASN A 172 -11.90 4.98 16.75
C ASN A 172 -13.02 5.21 15.73
N GLU A 173 -12.68 5.64 14.51
CA GLU A 173 -13.66 5.75 13.43
C GLU A 173 -14.26 4.40 13.06
N GLU A 174 -13.45 3.32 13.09
CA GLU A 174 -13.95 1.96 12.85
C GLU A 174 -14.83 1.40 13.99
N LEU A 175 -14.76 1.99 15.20
CA LEU A 175 -15.55 1.58 16.36
C LEU A 175 -16.98 2.16 16.36
N ASP A 176 -17.24 3.18 15.57
CA ASP A 176 -18.58 3.76 15.42
C ASP A 176 -19.06 3.61 13.97
N TYR A 177 -19.97 2.67 13.75
CA TYR A 177 -20.53 2.41 12.43
C TYR A 177 -21.36 3.56 11.85
N GLN A 178 -21.71 4.58 12.62
CA GLN A 178 -22.32 5.81 12.07
C GLN A 178 -21.28 6.65 11.32
N ILE A 179 -20.01 6.63 11.76
CA ILE A 179 -18.90 7.28 11.05
C ILE A 179 -18.64 6.55 9.74
N GLU A 180 -18.51 5.22 9.78
CA GLU A 180 -18.37 4.38 8.58
C GLU A 180 -19.51 4.61 7.57
N ALA A 181 -20.77 4.66 8.03
CA ALA A 181 -21.92 5.01 7.21
C ALA A 181 -21.78 6.39 6.55
N GLY A 182 -21.35 7.40 7.31
CA GLY A 182 -21.12 8.75 6.81
C GLY A 182 -20.04 8.77 5.72
N HIS A 183 -18.91 8.08 5.95
CA HIS A 183 -17.86 7.90 4.96
C HIS A 183 -18.39 7.25 3.70
N GLN A 184 -19.15 6.17 3.83
CA GLN A 184 -19.72 5.44 2.70
C GLN A 184 -20.69 6.29 1.87
N VAL A 185 -21.55 7.07 2.51
CA VAL A 185 -22.46 8.01 1.83
C VAL A 185 -21.66 9.06 1.06
N ASN A 186 -20.64 9.64 1.70
CA ASN A 186 -19.76 10.64 1.08
C ASN A 186 -18.97 10.04 -0.10
N TYR A 187 -18.47 8.81 0.06
CA TYR A 187 -17.74 8.07 -0.96
C TYR A 187 -18.62 7.79 -2.19
N ARG A 188 -19.87 7.36 -1.96
CA ARG A 188 -20.87 7.12 -3.01
C ARG A 188 -21.19 8.39 -3.80
N GLN A 189 -21.20 9.56 -3.17
CA GLN A 189 -21.44 10.84 -3.86
C GLN A 189 -20.27 11.29 -4.73
N LYS A 190 -19.04 10.84 -4.43
CA LYS A 190 -17.82 11.16 -5.20
C LYS A 190 -17.57 10.20 -6.38
N ILE A 191 -18.17 9.02 -6.37
CA ILE A 191 -18.06 7.99 -7.41
C ILE A 191 -18.81 8.23 -8.74
N PRO A 192 -19.82 9.11 -8.90
CA PRO A 192 -20.55 9.24 -10.18
C PRO A 192 -19.69 9.40 -11.46
N PRO A 193 -18.48 10.00 -11.45
CA PRO A 193 -17.56 9.97 -12.60
C PRO A 193 -17.06 8.57 -13.01
N LEU A 194 -17.33 7.54 -12.21
CA LEU A 194 -16.86 6.16 -12.35
C LEU A 194 -18.05 5.23 -12.61
N GLU A 195 -18.47 5.12 -13.87
CA GLU A 195 -19.65 4.34 -14.33
C GLU A 195 -19.67 2.85 -13.92
N ARG A 196 -18.62 2.35 -13.27
CA ARG A 196 -18.39 0.92 -12.98
C ARG A 196 -17.96 0.67 -11.55
N ILE A 197 -18.23 1.58 -10.62
CA ILE A 197 -17.98 1.37 -9.19
C ILE A 197 -19.29 1.44 -8.43
N VAL A 198 -19.53 0.44 -7.59
CA VAL A 198 -20.72 0.31 -6.77
C VAL A 198 -20.31 0.39 -5.31
N VAL A 199 -20.78 1.45 -4.66
CA VAL A 199 -20.80 1.55 -3.19
C VAL A 199 -22.18 1.09 -2.74
N PRO A 200 -22.33 0.09 -1.87
CA PRO A 200 -23.65 -0.25 -1.34
C PRO A 200 -24.35 0.96 -0.74
N GLU A 201 -25.67 1.04 -0.89
CA GLU A 201 -26.46 2.10 -0.29
C GLU A 201 -26.61 1.87 1.21
N VAL A 202 -26.39 2.91 2.04
CA VAL A 202 -26.53 2.82 3.48
C VAL A 202 -27.95 3.15 3.90
N PHE A 203 -28.55 2.31 4.74
CA PHE A 203 -29.82 2.60 5.40
C PHE A 203 -29.55 3.38 6.68
N SER A 204 -29.39 4.70 6.55
CA SER A 204 -28.96 5.58 7.64
C SER A 204 -29.89 5.52 8.86
N ASP A 205 -31.22 5.45 8.63
CA ASP A 205 -32.22 5.34 9.71
C ASP A 205 -32.13 4.04 10.52
N LEU A 206 -31.53 3.01 9.92
CA LEU A 206 -31.27 1.73 10.56
C LEU A 206 -29.83 1.62 11.07
N THR A 207 -28.95 2.56 10.79
CA THR A 207 -27.57 2.48 11.29
C THR A 207 -27.48 3.00 12.73
N ARG A 208 -26.74 2.28 13.57
CA ARG A 208 -26.41 2.60 14.97
C ARG A 208 -24.90 2.46 15.15
N ALA A 209 -24.37 2.93 16.28
CA ALA A 209 -22.94 2.85 16.56
C ALA A 209 -22.36 1.42 16.45
N THR A 210 -23.15 0.39 16.75
CA THR A 210 -22.72 -1.03 16.74
C THR A 210 -23.36 -1.88 15.64
N VAL A 211 -24.26 -1.30 14.83
CA VAL A 211 -24.97 -2.01 13.74
C VAL A 211 -25.02 -1.15 12.48
N LEU A 212 -24.35 -1.58 11.41
CA LEU A 212 -24.42 -0.96 10.08
C LEU A 212 -25.36 -1.76 9.19
N VAL A 213 -26.31 -1.09 8.54
CA VAL A 213 -27.21 -1.72 7.57
C VAL A 213 -26.99 -1.09 6.21
N GLN A 214 -26.61 -1.91 5.25
CA GLN A 214 -26.41 -1.49 3.86
C GLN A 214 -27.09 -2.43 2.88
N LYS A 215 -27.31 -1.96 1.65
CA LYS A 215 -27.89 -2.75 0.58
C LYS A 215 -26.99 -3.95 0.29
N LYS A 216 -27.60 -5.12 0.12
CA LYS A 216 -26.85 -6.30 -0.30
C LYS A 216 -26.42 -6.13 -1.76
N GLU A 217 -25.12 -6.15 -1.99
CA GLU A 217 -24.54 -6.22 -3.32
C GLU A 217 -23.81 -7.57 -3.48
N GLU A 218 -24.08 -8.28 -4.56
CA GLU A 218 -23.44 -9.57 -4.85
C GLU A 218 -22.31 -9.43 -5.86
N GLY A 219 -21.21 -10.13 -5.61
CA GLY A 219 -20.07 -10.20 -6.52
C GLY A 219 -19.16 -11.34 -6.12
N PHE A 220 -18.11 -11.55 -6.90
CA PHE A 220 -17.06 -12.52 -6.59
C PHE A 220 -15.77 -11.81 -6.20
N GLY A 221 -15.07 -12.37 -5.22
CA GLY A 221 -13.80 -11.84 -4.73
C GLY A 221 -12.62 -12.13 -5.66
N LEU A 222 -11.43 -11.74 -5.20
CA LEU A 222 -10.20 -11.82 -5.97
C LEU A 222 -9.80 -13.27 -6.34
N ASP A 223 -10.07 -14.25 -5.47
CA ASP A 223 -9.73 -15.67 -5.73
C ASP A 223 -10.39 -16.19 -7.02
N LYS A 224 -11.65 -15.82 -7.25
CA LYS A 224 -12.33 -16.16 -8.49
C LYS A 224 -11.83 -15.30 -9.65
N ALA A 225 -11.53 -14.01 -9.42
CA ALA A 225 -10.99 -13.13 -10.45
C ALA A 225 -9.65 -13.64 -11.03
N GLU A 226 -8.82 -14.30 -10.23
CA GLU A 226 -7.55 -14.92 -10.66
C GLU A 226 -7.72 -16.09 -11.63
N THR A 227 -8.89 -16.73 -11.62
CA THR A 227 -9.19 -17.86 -12.51
C THR A 227 -9.83 -17.43 -13.83
N MET A 228 -10.10 -16.13 -14.00
CA MET A 228 -10.72 -15.57 -15.20
C MET A 228 -9.76 -15.48 -16.38
N MET A 229 -10.29 -15.23 -17.59
CA MET A 229 -9.47 -15.07 -18.79
C MET A 229 -8.60 -13.80 -18.73
N PRO A 230 -7.45 -13.75 -19.44
CA PRO A 230 -6.53 -12.62 -19.39
C PRO A 230 -7.15 -11.24 -19.71
N ASP A 231 -8.05 -11.17 -20.70
CA ASP A 231 -8.79 -9.95 -21.08
C ASP A 231 -9.70 -9.45 -19.95
N GLN A 232 -10.31 -10.37 -19.21
CA GLN A 232 -11.15 -10.09 -18.05
C GLN A 232 -10.34 -9.61 -16.85
N LYS A 233 -9.21 -10.27 -16.55
CA LYS A 233 -8.28 -9.81 -15.50
C LYS A 233 -7.78 -8.40 -15.79
N GLN A 234 -7.46 -8.13 -17.06
CA GLN A 234 -7.07 -6.82 -17.55
C GLN A 234 -8.16 -5.77 -17.32
N ALA A 235 -9.44 -6.10 -17.59
CA ALA A 235 -10.56 -5.21 -17.33
C ALA A 235 -10.74 -4.91 -15.83
N MET A 236 -10.64 -5.92 -14.97
CA MET A 236 -10.73 -5.77 -13.51
C MET A 236 -9.55 -4.96 -12.93
N GLY A 237 -8.33 -5.21 -13.40
CA GLY A 237 -7.14 -4.46 -13.00
C GLY A 237 -7.22 -2.98 -13.37
N ARG A 238 -7.75 -2.66 -14.57
CA ARG A 238 -8.04 -1.27 -14.95
C ARG A 238 -9.02 -0.59 -14.01
N LEU A 239 -10.09 -1.27 -13.59
CA LEU A 239 -11.06 -0.70 -12.65
C LEU A 239 -10.43 -0.36 -11.29
N LEU A 240 -9.60 -1.27 -10.76
CA LEU A 240 -8.88 -1.04 -9.50
C LEU A 240 -7.95 0.18 -9.59
N LEU A 241 -7.19 0.30 -10.67
CA LEU A 241 -6.27 1.43 -10.88
C LEU A 241 -7.03 2.75 -11.11
N GLN A 242 -8.09 2.73 -11.92
CA GLN A 242 -8.96 3.89 -12.14
C GLN A 242 -9.58 4.39 -10.84
N HIS A 243 -10.13 3.47 -10.04
CA HIS A 243 -10.64 3.78 -8.71
C HIS A 243 -9.58 4.50 -7.86
N TYR A 244 -8.40 3.90 -7.72
CA TYR A 244 -7.32 4.48 -6.91
C TYR A 244 -6.93 5.89 -7.38
N LEU A 245 -6.75 6.09 -8.69
CA LEU A 245 -6.37 7.38 -9.27
C LEU A 245 -7.42 8.47 -9.05
N HIS A 246 -8.70 8.16 -9.27
CA HIS A 246 -9.78 9.12 -9.03
C HIS A 246 -9.86 9.50 -7.54
N MET A 247 -9.86 8.51 -6.66
CA MET A 247 -10.09 8.73 -5.24
C MET A 247 -8.90 9.46 -4.60
N LEU A 248 -7.66 9.16 -4.99
CA LEU A 248 -6.48 9.87 -4.51
C LEU A 248 -6.34 11.27 -5.13
N PHE A 249 -6.24 11.36 -6.45
CA PHE A 249 -5.80 12.60 -7.08
C PHE A 249 -6.93 13.56 -7.41
N ARG A 250 -8.16 13.10 -7.66
CA ARG A 250 -9.29 13.98 -7.98
C ARG A 250 -10.10 14.35 -6.74
N HIS A 251 -10.37 13.38 -5.86
CA HIS A 251 -11.27 13.60 -4.74
C HIS A 251 -10.56 13.77 -3.39
N GLY A 252 -9.30 13.36 -3.26
CA GLY A 252 -8.60 13.36 -1.97
C GLY A 252 -9.37 12.57 -0.91
N PHE A 253 -10.06 11.49 -1.28
CA PHE A 253 -10.88 10.70 -0.36
C PHE A 253 -10.60 9.22 -0.59
N VAL A 254 -9.64 8.67 0.14
CA VAL A 254 -8.98 7.41 -0.21
C VAL A 254 -9.44 6.30 0.71
N HIS A 255 -9.84 5.17 0.12
CA HIS A 255 -10.09 3.94 0.88
C HIS A 255 -8.79 3.39 1.46
N ALA A 256 -8.57 3.59 2.76
CA ALA A 256 -7.30 3.32 3.40
C ALA A 256 -7.11 1.85 3.80
N ASP A 257 -8.14 0.99 3.77
CA ASP A 257 -8.01 -0.47 4.06
C ASP A 257 -8.26 -1.37 2.82
N PRO A 258 -7.41 -1.31 1.78
CA PRO A 258 -7.62 -2.02 0.51
C PRO A 258 -7.41 -3.55 0.58
N GLN A 259 -7.91 -4.22 1.62
CA GLN A 259 -7.84 -5.67 1.74
C GLN A 259 -8.71 -6.32 0.64
N PRO A 260 -8.23 -7.38 -0.04
CA PRO A 260 -8.98 -8.02 -1.12
C PRO A 260 -10.41 -8.44 -0.74
N ALA A 261 -10.66 -8.78 0.53
CA ALA A 261 -11.98 -9.17 1.03
C ALA A 261 -13.03 -8.04 0.95
N ASN A 262 -12.59 -6.77 0.95
CA ASN A 262 -13.46 -5.60 0.86
C ASN A 262 -13.87 -5.28 -0.58
N PHE A 263 -13.26 -5.94 -1.58
CA PHE A 263 -13.52 -5.72 -2.99
C PHE A 263 -14.15 -6.95 -3.62
N ALA A 264 -15.14 -6.74 -4.47
CA ALA A 264 -15.67 -7.77 -5.34
C ALA A 264 -15.90 -7.25 -6.74
N PHE A 265 -15.99 -8.18 -7.68
CA PHE A 265 -16.33 -7.91 -9.05
C PHE A 265 -17.69 -8.52 -9.36
N ARG A 266 -18.50 -7.81 -10.14
CA ARG A 266 -19.71 -8.37 -10.75
C ARG A 266 -19.57 -8.25 -12.26
N GLN A 267 -19.79 -9.37 -12.93
CA GLN A 267 -19.72 -9.47 -14.38
C GLN A 267 -21.12 -9.31 -14.98
N PHE A 268 -21.27 -8.41 -15.95
CA PHE A 268 -22.51 -8.25 -16.72
C PHE A 268 -22.39 -8.77 -18.15
N LYS A 269 -21.22 -8.60 -18.76
CA LYS A 269 -20.84 -9.12 -20.09
C LYS A 269 -19.40 -9.61 -20.02
N LYS A 270 -18.93 -10.31 -21.06
CA LYS A 270 -17.59 -10.93 -21.10
C LYS A 270 -16.50 -10.02 -20.51
N ASP A 271 -16.40 -8.77 -21.00
CA ASP A 271 -15.38 -7.79 -20.58
C ASP A 271 -15.97 -6.56 -19.86
N TYR A 272 -17.19 -6.68 -19.34
CA TYR A 272 -17.86 -5.62 -18.59
C TYR A 272 -18.04 -6.05 -17.14
N PHE A 273 -17.17 -5.49 -16.30
CA PHE A 273 -17.16 -5.68 -14.87
C PHE A 273 -17.52 -4.39 -14.16
N VAL A 274 -18.10 -4.53 -12.98
CA VAL A 274 -18.18 -3.45 -12.00
C VAL A 274 -17.39 -3.86 -10.77
N LEU A 275 -16.76 -2.88 -10.14
CA LEU A 275 -16.09 -3.01 -8.86
C LEU A 275 -17.07 -2.67 -7.74
N ILE A 276 -17.22 -3.56 -6.77
CA ILE A 276 -18.04 -3.34 -5.58
C ILE A 276 -17.08 -3.21 -4.39
N ILE A 277 -17.29 -2.22 -3.55
CA ILE A 277 -16.45 -1.94 -2.37
C ILE A 277 -17.36 -1.89 -1.15
N TYR A 278 -17.11 -2.76 -0.15
CA TYR A 278 -18.08 -3.07 0.91
C TYR A 278 -17.85 -2.40 2.26
N ASP A 279 -16.61 -2.06 2.59
CA ASP A 279 -16.21 -1.57 3.93
C ASP A 279 -15.69 -0.14 3.78
N TYR A 280 -16.09 0.76 4.68
CA TYR A 280 -15.65 2.16 4.68
C TYR A 280 -15.20 2.60 6.07
N GLY A 281 -14.89 1.64 6.94
CA GLY A 281 -14.43 1.92 8.30
C GLY A 281 -13.09 2.67 8.33
N SER A 282 -12.30 2.54 7.27
CA SER A 282 -11.01 3.23 7.12
C SER A 282 -10.96 3.97 5.79
N VAL A 283 -11.32 5.25 5.84
CA VAL A 283 -11.23 6.19 4.73
C VAL A 283 -10.43 7.40 5.21
N MET A 284 -9.65 7.98 4.32
CA MET A 284 -8.85 9.16 4.63
C MET A 284 -9.16 10.31 3.71
N GLU A 285 -9.28 11.49 4.29
CA GLU A 285 -9.19 12.74 3.56
C GLU A 285 -7.72 13.11 3.34
N ILE A 286 -7.32 13.20 2.07
CA ILE A 286 -6.00 13.63 1.65
C ILE A 286 -6.10 15.10 1.23
N PRO A 287 -5.45 16.01 1.96
CA PRO A 287 -5.48 17.43 1.63
C PRO A 287 -5.00 17.72 0.21
N ASP A 288 -5.56 18.77 -0.38
CA ASP A 288 -5.23 19.21 -1.75
C ASP A 288 -3.73 19.42 -1.96
N ASN A 289 -3.05 20.05 -1.01
CA ASN A 289 -1.61 20.26 -1.08
C ASN A 289 -0.84 18.93 -1.15
N VAL A 290 -1.27 17.88 -0.45
CA VAL A 290 -0.61 16.56 -0.47
C VAL A 290 -0.86 15.86 -1.80
N ARG A 291 -2.13 15.71 -2.22
CA ARG A 291 -2.46 15.00 -3.47
C ARG A 291 -1.88 15.71 -4.71
N LEU A 292 -1.89 17.04 -4.74
CA LEU A 292 -1.33 17.82 -5.83
C LEU A 292 0.21 17.81 -5.80
N THR A 293 0.84 17.77 -4.63
CA THR A 293 2.31 17.61 -4.52
C THR A 293 2.75 16.25 -5.05
N LEU A 294 2.06 15.17 -4.71
CA LEU A 294 2.32 13.83 -5.28
C LEU A 294 2.20 13.85 -6.80
N LEU A 295 1.15 14.49 -7.33
CA LEU A 295 0.95 14.60 -8.77
C LEU A 295 2.06 15.45 -9.42
N ARG A 296 2.47 16.53 -8.76
CA ARG A 296 3.54 17.42 -9.20
C ARG A 296 4.88 16.71 -9.28
N ILE A 297 5.19 15.85 -8.30
CA ILE A 297 6.38 14.98 -8.30
C ILE A 297 6.36 14.05 -9.52
N ILE A 298 5.26 13.34 -9.74
CA ILE A 298 5.13 12.42 -10.88
C ILE A 298 5.33 13.14 -12.21
N LEU A 299 4.77 14.35 -12.35
CA LEU A 299 4.95 15.17 -13.55
C LEU A 299 6.41 15.64 -13.69
N ALA A 300 7.02 16.14 -12.62
CA ALA A 300 8.40 16.61 -12.66
C ALA A 300 9.40 15.49 -12.99
N LEU A 301 9.18 14.27 -12.48
CA LEU A 301 9.96 13.09 -12.84
C LEU A 301 9.78 12.70 -14.32
N ARG A 302 8.53 12.72 -14.82
CA ARG A 302 8.23 12.42 -16.25
C ARG A 302 8.88 13.41 -17.20
N TYR A 303 8.77 14.71 -16.90
CA TYR A 303 9.22 15.80 -17.77
C TYR A 303 10.63 16.27 -17.47
N ARG A 304 11.34 15.60 -16.54
CA ARG A 304 12.72 15.93 -16.13
C ARG A 304 12.86 17.41 -15.78
N GLU A 305 11.97 17.88 -14.93
CA GLU A 305 11.99 19.28 -14.52
C GLU A 305 13.07 19.50 -13.45
N ASN A 306 13.70 20.67 -13.46
CA ASN A 306 14.64 21.09 -12.43
C ASN A 306 13.88 21.37 -11.13
N LEU A 307 13.61 20.32 -10.37
CA LEU A 307 12.87 20.36 -9.12
C LEU A 307 13.61 19.54 -8.06
N ASP A 308 13.86 20.17 -6.91
CA ASP A 308 14.59 19.56 -5.80
C ASP A 308 13.71 18.50 -5.09
N PRO A 309 14.17 17.23 -5.02
CA PRO A 309 13.49 16.16 -4.30
C PRO A 309 13.20 16.49 -2.83
N VAL A 310 14.13 17.16 -2.13
CA VAL A 310 13.98 17.50 -0.71
C VAL A 310 12.80 18.45 -0.54
N THR A 311 12.73 19.47 -1.40
CA THR A 311 11.65 20.46 -1.39
C THR A 311 10.28 19.81 -1.61
N CYS A 312 10.20 18.83 -2.52
CA CYS A 312 8.99 18.06 -2.75
C CYS A 312 8.58 17.23 -1.52
N LEU A 313 9.52 16.48 -0.94
CA LEU A 313 9.27 15.65 0.23
C LEU A 313 8.91 16.49 1.45
N SER A 314 9.54 17.64 1.66
CA SER A 314 9.17 18.58 2.73
C SER A 314 7.76 19.12 2.57
N ALA A 315 7.29 19.38 1.34
CA ALA A 315 5.90 19.75 1.08
C ALA A 315 4.90 18.61 1.37
N LEU A 316 5.36 17.35 1.35
CA LEU A 316 4.62 16.18 1.85
C LEU A 316 4.75 15.99 3.37
N GLY A 317 5.46 16.87 4.09
CA GLY A 317 5.64 16.81 5.54
C GLY A 317 6.87 16.03 6.00
N PHE A 318 7.80 15.68 5.10
CA PHE A 318 9.04 15.02 5.51
C PHE A 318 10.01 15.99 6.22
N ASP A 319 10.71 15.46 7.23
CA ASP A 319 11.77 16.19 7.93
C ASP A 319 12.98 16.43 7.01
N ALA A 320 13.12 17.68 6.55
CA ALA A 320 14.18 18.12 5.65
C ALA A 320 15.60 17.88 6.20
N GLU A 321 15.79 17.96 7.52
CA GLU A 321 17.09 17.78 8.14
C GLU A 321 17.55 16.33 8.01
N LYS A 322 16.64 15.37 8.19
CA LYS A 322 16.94 13.95 8.00
C LYS A 322 17.19 13.59 6.54
N LEU A 323 16.60 14.32 5.60
CA LEU A 323 16.78 14.10 4.17
C LEU A 323 18.16 14.56 3.64
N LYS A 324 18.89 15.40 4.38
CA LYS A 324 20.22 15.92 4.01
C LYS A 324 21.18 14.81 3.57
N ASP A 325 21.31 13.79 4.40
CA ASP A 325 22.26 12.71 4.19
C ASP A 325 21.84 11.77 3.05
N LEU A 326 20.58 11.85 2.61
CA LEU A 326 20.02 11.08 1.49
C LEU A 326 19.95 11.90 0.19
N ARG A 327 20.28 13.19 0.20
CA ARG A 327 20.03 14.13 -0.90
C ARG A 327 20.52 13.64 -2.27
N LEU A 328 21.66 12.95 -2.32
CA LEU A 328 22.22 12.38 -3.56
C LEU A 328 21.40 11.21 -4.12
N THR A 329 20.74 10.43 -3.27
CA THR A 329 19.98 9.24 -3.68
C THR A 329 18.50 9.55 -3.93
N LEU A 330 17.99 10.68 -3.46
CA LEU A 330 16.57 11.03 -3.55
C LEU A 330 16.00 11.06 -4.99
N PRO A 331 16.67 11.59 -6.03
CA PRO A 331 16.14 11.54 -7.39
C PRO A 331 15.87 10.11 -7.85
N ALA A 332 16.85 9.22 -7.67
CA ALA A 332 16.73 7.80 -8.00
C ALA A 332 15.66 7.11 -7.15
N LEU A 333 15.66 7.36 -5.84
CA LEU A 333 14.67 6.81 -4.91
C LEU A 333 13.26 7.18 -5.34
N MET A 334 13.01 8.45 -5.66
CA MET A 334 11.69 8.92 -6.10
C MET A 334 11.34 8.36 -7.48
N SER A 335 12.30 8.23 -8.40
CA SER A 335 12.07 7.53 -9.67
C SER A 335 11.61 6.09 -9.45
N VAL A 336 12.19 5.37 -8.49
CA VAL A 336 11.74 4.02 -8.12
C VAL A 336 10.35 4.05 -7.49
N LEU A 337 10.11 4.93 -6.52
CA LEU A 337 8.82 5.02 -5.80
C LEU A 337 7.63 5.41 -6.69
N PHE A 338 7.87 6.03 -7.84
CA PHE A 338 6.82 6.43 -8.78
C PHE A 338 6.88 5.72 -10.13
N GLU A 339 7.77 4.74 -10.31
CA GLU A 339 8.10 4.14 -11.61
C GLU A 339 6.89 3.75 -12.49
N PRO A 340 5.85 3.06 -11.98
CA PRO A 340 4.72 2.67 -12.83
C PRO A 340 4.06 3.86 -13.54
N PHE A 341 4.05 5.03 -12.91
CA PHE A 341 3.46 6.26 -13.47
C PHE A 341 4.37 6.97 -14.49
N LEU A 342 5.64 6.56 -14.58
CA LEU A 342 6.65 7.15 -15.47
C LEU A 342 6.85 6.34 -16.76
N VAL A 343 6.36 5.09 -16.80
CA VAL A 343 6.54 4.19 -17.94
C VAL A 343 5.34 4.27 -18.88
N GLU A 344 5.61 4.58 -20.15
CA GLU A 344 4.57 4.70 -21.20
C GLU A 344 3.98 3.34 -21.61
N ALA A 345 4.75 2.27 -21.48
CA ALA A 345 4.32 0.91 -21.80
C ALA A 345 3.49 0.27 -20.68
N PRO A 346 2.68 -0.77 -20.98
CA PRO A 346 2.06 -1.59 -19.95
C PRO A 346 3.10 -2.10 -18.95
N TYR A 347 2.87 -1.80 -17.67
CA TYR A 347 3.80 -2.07 -16.59
C TYR A 347 3.27 -3.17 -15.68
N HIS A 348 4.08 -4.20 -15.45
CA HIS A 348 3.76 -5.29 -14.55
C HIS A 348 4.25 -4.96 -13.13
N VAL A 349 3.36 -5.02 -12.14
CA VAL A 349 3.71 -4.65 -10.75
C VAL A 349 4.79 -5.57 -10.14
N LYS A 350 4.93 -6.81 -10.64
CA LYS A 350 6.02 -7.71 -10.22
C LYS A 350 7.41 -7.18 -10.62
N ASP A 351 7.51 -6.49 -11.76
CA ASP A 351 8.79 -5.97 -12.27
C ASP A 351 9.27 -4.77 -11.45
N TRP A 352 8.39 -4.18 -10.63
CA TRP A 352 8.71 -3.00 -9.86
C TRP A 352 9.82 -3.22 -8.85
N ARG A 353 9.85 -4.38 -8.20
CA ARG A 353 10.86 -4.73 -7.17
C ARG A 353 11.09 -3.57 -6.17
N MET A 354 10.03 -2.83 -5.85
CA MET A 354 10.11 -1.52 -5.17
C MET A 354 10.84 -1.63 -3.84
N SER A 355 10.49 -2.61 -3.00
CA SER A 355 11.12 -2.78 -1.68
C SER A 355 12.61 -3.13 -1.78
N GLU A 356 12.98 -3.98 -2.74
CA GLU A 356 14.37 -4.38 -2.95
C GLU A 356 15.21 -3.19 -3.43
N ARG A 357 14.73 -2.49 -4.46
CA ARG A 357 15.42 -1.33 -5.04
C ARG A 357 15.46 -0.15 -4.09
N PHE A 358 14.41 0.04 -3.28
CA PHE A 358 14.42 0.98 -2.17
C PHE A 358 15.58 0.66 -1.21
N ASP A 359 15.66 -0.59 -0.72
CA ASP A 359 16.72 -1.01 0.21
C ASP A 359 18.11 -0.92 -0.42
N GLN A 360 18.27 -1.21 -1.72
CA GLN A 360 19.56 -1.05 -2.44
C GLN A 360 19.98 0.42 -2.58
N ILE A 361 19.04 1.35 -2.73
CA ILE A 361 19.33 2.78 -2.91
C ILE A 361 19.69 3.44 -1.57
N VAL A 362 18.91 3.18 -0.51
CA VAL A 362 19.10 3.88 0.78
C VAL A 362 19.92 3.07 1.79
N GLY A 363 20.09 1.76 1.59
CA GLY A 363 20.88 0.88 2.47
C GLY A 363 20.52 1.01 3.94
N ASP A 364 21.53 1.20 4.78
CA ASP A 364 21.39 1.35 6.24
C ASP A 364 20.57 2.58 6.65
N MET A 365 20.41 3.55 5.75
CA MET A 365 19.65 4.77 5.98
C MET A 365 18.14 4.61 5.79
N LYS A 366 17.64 3.41 5.44
CA LYS A 366 16.20 3.16 5.27
C LYS A 366 15.34 3.58 6.44
N TRP A 367 15.82 3.35 7.65
CA TRP A 367 15.10 3.72 8.87
C TRP A 367 15.15 5.23 9.11
N TRP A 368 16.20 5.91 8.64
CA TRP A 368 16.32 7.36 8.69
C TRP A 368 15.35 8.04 7.70
N PHE A 369 15.24 7.51 6.47
CA PHE A 369 14.22 7.94 5.52
C PHE A 369 12.80 7.72 6.08
N ARG A 370 12.49 6.50 6.54
CA ARG A 370 11.16 6.19 7.10
C ARG A 370 10.81 7.05 8.32
N SER A 371 11.79 7.37 9.16
CA SER A 371 11.55 8.22 10.34
C SER A 371 11.40 9.70 10.01
N SER A 372 11.75 10.11 8.78
CA SER A 372 11.49 11.47 8.29
C SER A 372 10.06 11.63 7.75
N SER A 373 9.37 10.53 7.42
CA SER A 373 7.99 10.57 6.90
C SER A 373 6.98 10.89 8.00
N PRO A 374 5.96 11.72 7.71
CA PRO A 374 4.83 11.92 8.60
C PRO A 374 3.95 10.65 8.69
N PRO A 375 3.24 10.45 9.81
CA PRO A 375 2.41 9.26 10.04
C PRO A 375 1.32 8.99 9.01
N GLU A 376 0.70 10.05 8.48
CA GLU A 376 -0.46 9.98 7.59
C GLU A 376 -0.12 9.29 6.26
N LEU A 377 1.12 9.42 5.80
CA LEU A 377 1.59 8.76 4.57
C LEU A 377 1.65 7.24 4.72
N LEU A 378 1.73 6.69 5.94
CA LEU A 378 1.70 5.25 6.16
C LEU A 378 0.44 4.61 5.58
N PHE A 379 -0.70 5.25 5.79
CA PHE A 379 -1.99 4.76 5.31
C PHE A 379 -2.14 4.95 3.80
N LEU A 380 -1.50 5.97 3.21
CA LEU A 380 -1.45 6.12 1.76
C LEU A 380 -0.60 5.00 1.14
N MET A 381 0.54 4.67 1.76
CA MET A 381 1.33 3.50 1.38
C MET A 381 0.53 2.21 1.54
N ARG A 382 -0.29 2.08 2.59
CA ARG A 382 -1.23 0.95 2.74
C ARG A 382 -2.20 0.85 1.59
N THR A 383 -2.75 1.98 1.15
CA THR A 383 -3.66 2.05 0.01
C THR A 383 -2.98 1.54 -1.27
N LEU A 384 -1.80 2.08 -1.58
CA LEU A 384 -1.02 1.68 -2.76
C LEU A 384 -0.60 0.20 -2.68
N HIS A 385 -0.26 -0.28 -1.49
CA HIS A 385 0.09 -1.67 -1.26
C HIS A 385 -1.07 -2.63 -1.55
N GLY A 386 -2.29 -2.32 -1.09
CA GLY A 386 -3.44 -3.17 -1.42
C GLY A 386 -3.75 -3.19 -2.91
N LEU A 387 -3.68 -2.03 -3.58
CA LEU A 387 -3.81 -1.98 -5.04
C LEU A 387 -2.78 -2.88 -5.72
N THR A 388 -1.49 -2.68 -5.40
CA THR A 388 -0.40 -3.45 -6.02
C THR A 388 -0.49 -4.94 -5.71
N SER A 389 -0.90 -5.32 -4.51
CA SER A 389 -1.18 -6.72 -4.14
C SER A 389 -2.29 -7.33 -4.99
N MET A 390 -3.41 -6.62 -5.17
CA MET A 390 -4.50 -7.10 -6.02
C MET A 390 -4.08 -7.22 -7.49
N LEU A 391 -3.30 -6.26 -8.00
CA LEU A 391 -2.78 -6.30 -9.37
C LEU A 391 -1.75 -7.41 -9.58
N LYS A 392 -0.87 -7.68 -8.60
CA LYS A 392 0.07 -8.82 -8.63
C LYS A 392 -0.67 -10.16 -8.71
N ARG A 393 -1.76 -10.30 -7.96
CA ARG A 393 -2.63 -11.49 -7.96
C ARG A 393 -3.35 -11.68 -9.31
N LEU A 394 -3.88 -10.59 -9.88
CA LEU A 394 -4.45 -10.63 -11.24
C LEU A 394 -3.42 -10.92 -12.33
N ASP A 395 -2.14 -10.71 -12.08
CA ASP A 395 -1.04 -10.96 -13.03
C ASP A 395 -1.24 -10.21 -14.36
N VAL A 396 -1.41 -8.89 -14.26
CA VAL A 396 -1.68 -8.02 -15.40
C VAL A 396 -0.69 -6.86 -15.49
N ALA A 397 -0.23 -6.60 -16.72
CA ALA A 397 0.49 -5.37 -17.06
C ALA A 397 -0.52 -4.30 -17.49
N LEU A 398 -0.47 -3.13 -16.86
CA LEU A 398 -1.39 -2.01 -17.13
C LEU A 398 -0.63 -0.78 -17.63
N PRO A 399 -1.19 0.03 -18.54
CA PRO A 399 -0.55 1.28 -18.94
C PRO A 399 -0.90 2.40 -17.93
N TRP A 400 -0.22 2.43 -16.79
CA TRP A 400 -0.55 3.31 -15.66
C TRP A 400 -0.51 4.79 -16.04
N GLN A 401 0.55 5.22 -16.75
CA GLN A 401 0.69 6.58 -17.24
C GLN A 401 -0.50 6.99 -18.12
N PHE A 402 -0.83 6.18 -19.13
CA PHE A 402 -1.95 6.45 -20.04
C PHE A 402 -3.30 6.56 -19.29
N ILE A 403 -3.55 5.65 -18.35
CA ILE A 403 -4.79 5.66 -17.55
C ILE A 403 -4.83 6.92 -16.68
N MET A 404 -3.71 7.30 -16.07
CA MET A 404 -3.60 8.52 -15.27
C MET A 404 -3.83 9.78 -16.11
N ASP A 405 -3.21 9.89 -17.30
CA ASP A 405 -3.38 11.03 -18.20
C ASP A 405 -4.84 11.19 -18.64
N LYS A 406 -5.50 10.07 -18.96
CA LYS A 406 -6.92 10.04 -19.34
C LYS A 406 -7.83 10.57 -18.23
N ILE A 407 -7.47 10.38 -16.96
CA ILE A 407 -8.30 10.70 -15.80
C ILE A 407 -8.02 12.10 -15.24
N LEU A 408 -6.75 12.54 -15.31
CA LEU A 408 -6.24 13.65 -14.52
C LEU A 408 -5.62 14.79 -15.34
N SER A 409 -5.61 14.71 -16.68
CA SER A 409 -4.99 15.75 -17.52
C SER A 409 -5.55 17.16 -17.27
N ASP A 410 -6.81 17.28 -16.87
CA ASP A 410 -7.44 18.54 -16.44
C ASP A 410 -6.95 19.05 -15.07
N VAL A 411 -6.43 18.17 -14.22
CA VAL A 411 -5.87 18.51 -12.89
C VAL A 411 -4.37 18.85 -12.96
N TYR A 412 -3.69 18.48 -14.05
CA TYR A 412 -2.24 18.71 -14.22
C TYR A 412 -1.83 20.19 -14.13
N PRO A 413 -2.59 21.16 -14.69
CA PRO A 413 -2.29 22.57 -14.53
C PRO A 413 -2.28 23.02 -13.06
N GLU A 414 -3.23 22.54 -12.25
CA GLU A 414 -3.30 22.86 -10.82
C GLU A 414 -2.07 22.33 -10.07
N ALA A 415 -1.68 21.09 -10.35
CA ALA A 415 -0.47 20.52 -9.75
C ALA A 415 0.80 21.27 -10.17
N ARG A 416 0.91 21.65 -11.45
CA ARG A 416 2.06 22.42 -11.98
C ARG A 416 2.14 23.85 -11.44
N ALA A 417 1.01 24.43 -11.05
CA ALA A 417 0.95 25.76 -10.44
C ALA A 417 1.47 25.79 -9.00
N LEU A 418 1.67 24.62 -8.36
CA LEU A 418 2.24 24.56 -7.01
C LEU A 418 3.65 25.16 -6.98
N THR A 419 3.83 26.14 -6.09
CA THR A 419 5.13 26.67 -5.71
C THR A 419 5.56 26.01 -4.41
N PHE A 420 6.77 25.46 -4.40
CA PHE A 420 7.33 24.89 -3.19
C PHE A 420 8.24 25.88 -2.47
N PRO A 421 8.27 25.87 -1.12
CA PRO A 421 9.17 26.75 -0.37
C PRO A 421 10.62 26.35 -0.62
N GLU A 422 11.52 27.34 -0.68
CA GLU A 422 12.96 27.06 -0.69
C GLU A 422 13.36 26.41 0.63
N VAL A 423 13.94 25.21 0.54
CA VAL A 423 14.47 24.52 1.71
C VAL A 423 15.92 24.98 1.91
N ALA A 424 16.17 25.72 3.00
CA ALA A 424 17.48 26.29 3.38
C ALA A 424 18.47 25.23 3.89
N VAL A 425 18.58 24.12 3.17
CA VAL A 425 19.42 22.99 3.49
C VAL A 425 20.62 23.04 2.54
N GLY A 426 21.81 23.31 3.10
CA GLY A 426 23.04 23.69 2.38
C GLY A 426 23.40 22.86 1.12
N SER A 427 24.04 23.55 0.17
CA SER A 427 24.44 23.11 -1.19
C SER A 427 23.34 22.49 -2.06
N SER A 428 23.19 23.00 -3.29
CA SER A 428 22.30 22.44 -4.31
C SER A 428 22.69 20.97 -4.59
N GLY A 429 21.76 20.04 -4.34
CA GLY A 429 21.91 18.63 -4.69
C GLY A 429 21.34 18.33 -6.08
N PRO A 430 21.43 17.09 -6.56
CA PRO A 430 20.86 16.70 -7.85
C PRO A 430 19.33 16.87 -7.84
N ALA A 431 18.82 17.60 -8.82
CA ALA A 431 17.38 17.71 -9.11
C ALA A 431 16.93 16.59 -10.06
N PHE A 432 15.63 16.47 -10.35
CA PHE A 432 15.13 15.39 -11.22
C PHE A 432 15.65 15.42 -12.66
N ASP A 433 16.09 16.57 -13.16
CA ASP A 433 16.69 16.78 -14.48
C ASP A 433 18.15 16.28 -14.58
N SER A 434 18.80 16.03 -13.44
CA SER A 434 20.19 15.58 -13.38
C SER A 434 20.37 14.06 -13.57
N MET A 435 19.28 13.30 -13.56
CA MET A 435 19.32 11.84 -13.76
C MET A 435 19.59 11.49 -15.23
N ALA A 436 20.36 10.43 -15.46
CA ALA A 436 20.56 9.89 -16.78
C ALA A 436 19.24 9.37 -17.39
N ASN A 437 19.11 9.53 -18.69
CA ASN A 437 17.98 9.04 -19.46
C ASN A 437 18.23 7.66 -20.02
N TYR A 438 19.48 7.40 -20.42
CA TYR A 438 19.84 6.23 -21.17
C TYR A 438 21.03 5.50 -20.58
N LEU A 439 20.96 4.18 -20.61
CA LEU A 439 22.12 3.32 -20.60
C LEU A 439 22.59 3.19 -22.06
N LYS A 440 23.83 3.58 -22.31
CA LYS A 440 24.48 3.51 -23.61
C LYS A 440 25.54 2.42 -23.59
N VAL A 441 25.54 1.59 -24.63
CA VAL A 441 26.56 0.57 -24.85
C VAL A 441 27.13 0.78 -26.24
N HIS A 442 28.43 1.04 -26.32
CA HIS A 442 29.17 1.10 -27.58
C HIS A 442 30.15 -0.08 -27.63
N VAL A 443 30.11 -0.82 -28.74
CA VAL A 443 31.02 -1.93 -29.02
C VAL A 443 31.72 -1.66 -30.34
N THR A 444 33.05 -1.69 -30.35
CA THR A 444 33.90 -1.59 -31.55
C THR A 444 34.62 -2.92 -31.73
N LYS A 445 34.45 -3.56 -32.88
CA LYS A 445 35.12 -4.83 -33.22
C LYS A 445 36.47 -4.56 -33.92
N PRO A 446 37.44 -5.49 -33.88
CA PRO A 446 38.75 -5.35 -34.54
C PRO A 446 38.69 -5.07 -36.04
N ASN A 447 37.61 -5.51 -36.71
CA ASN A 447 37.38 -5.25 -38.13
C ASN A 447 36.83 -3.84 -38.42
N GLY A 448 36.72 -2.98 -37.40
CA GLY A 448 36.23 -1.61 -37.50
C GLY A 448 34.71 -1.45 -37.35
N ASN A 449 33.95 -2.55 -37.26
CA ASN A 449 32.50 -2.48 -37.10
C ASN A 449 32.12 -1.91 -35.73
N LYS A 450 31.19 -0.96 -35.70
CA LYS A 450 30.67 -0.34 -34.47
C LYS A 450 29.20 -0.71 -34.28
N VAL A 451 28.84 -1.08 -33.06
CA VAL A 451 27.47 -1.34 -32.63
C VAL A 451 27.16 -0.43 -31.44
N SER A 452 26.01 0.25 -31.50
CA SER A 452 25.54 1.13 -30.45
C SER A 452 24.15 0.71 -30.00
N LEU A 453 23.98 0.48 -28.70
CA LEU A 453 22.69 0.20 -28.09
C LEU A 453 22.32 1.34 -27.14
N THR A 454 21.04 1.72 -27.14
CA THR A 454 20.46 2.71 -26.24
C THR A 454 19.28 2.06 -25.53
N MET A 455 19.33 2.04 -24.21
CA MET A 455 18.28 1.47 -23.36
C MET A 455 17.88 2.52 -22.31
N PRO A 456 16.70 2.43 -21.68
CA PRO A 456 16.38 3.26 -20.52
C PRO A 456 17.44 3.13 -19.41
N ALA A 457 17.80 4.23 -18.75
CA ALA A 457 18.82 4.23 -17.68
C ALA A 457 18.56 3.21 -16.57
N ARG A 458 17.29 2.90 -16.28
CA ARG A 458 16.89 1.85 -15.32
C ARG A 458 17.44 0.46 -15.65
N CYS A 459 17.81 0.17 -16.90
CA CYS A 459 18.46 -1.09 -17.25
C CYS A 459 19.84 -1.25 -16.59
N ALA A 460 20.44 -0.17 -16.09
CA ALA A 460 21.66 -0.25 -15.30
C ALA A 460 21.47 -1.01 -13.97
N ASP A 461 20.26 -1.03 -13.39
CA ASP A 461 19.98 -1.76 -12.13
C ASP A 461 20.18 -3.26 -12.26
N ASN A 462 20.00 -3.81 -13.46
CA ASN A 462 20.16 -5.23 -13.75
C ASN A 462 20.93 -5.45 -15.05
N ILE A 463 22.07 -4.78 -15.15
CA ILE A 463 22.85 -4.72 -16.39
C ILE A 463 23.33 -6.09 -16.87
N GLU A 464 23.48 -7.05 -15.95
CA GLU A 464 23.91 -8.41 -16.27
C GLU A 464 22.86 -9.19 -17.09
N GLU A 465 21.56 -8.97 -16.86
CA GLU A 465 20.49 -9.65 -17.60
C GLU A 465 20.42 -9.22 -19.07
N VAL A 466 20.90 -8.02 -19.38
CA VAL A 466 20.92 -7.49 -20.75
C VAL A 466 22.22 -7.79 -21.49
N MET A 467 23.17 -8.46 -20.84
CA MET A 467 24.44 -8.88 -21.43
C MET A 467 24.37 -10.30 -21.99
N ASP A 468 25.04 -10.53 -23.12
CA ASP A 468 25.29 -11.87 -23.63
C ASP A 468 26.34 -12.63 -22.80
N ASP A 469 26.36 -13.96 -22.93
CA ASP A 469 27.24 -14.82 -22.14
C ASP A 469 28.74 -14.56 -22.43
N SER A 470 29.07 -14.16 -23.67
CA SER A 470 30.45 -13.85 -24.04
C SER A 470 30.97 -12.60 -23.31
N VAL A 471 30.11 -11.59 -23.12
CA VAL A 471 30.44 -10.37 -22.38
C VAL A 471 30.60 -10.69 -20.89
N LYS A 472 29.75 -11.55 -20.33
CA LYS A 472 29.85 -12.01 -18.93
C LYS A 472 31.18 -12.71 -18.67
N GLU A 473 31.63 -13.57 -19.58
CA GLU A 473 32.94 -14.21 -19.47
C GLU A 473 34.10 -13.20 -19.49
N SER A 474 34.07 -12.21 -20.40
CA SER A 474 35.10 -11.17 -20.46
C SER A 474 35.12 -10.30 -19.19
N ILE A 475 33.95 -9.98 -18.62
CA ILE A 475 33.81 -9.27 -17.35
C ILE A 475 34.44 -10.06 -16.21
N GLN A 476 34.18 -11.36 -16.12
CA GLN A 476 34.79 -12.23 -15.12
C GLN A 476 36.31 -12.32 -15.28
N ARG A 477 36.82 -12.48 -16.52
CA ARG A 477 38.28 -12.54 -16.78
C ARG A 477 39.00 -11.24 -16.41
N GLN A 478 38.34 -10.09 -16.57
CA GLN A 478 38.89 -8.79 -16.23
C GLN A 478 38.61 -8.35 -14.79
N ASN A 479 37.98 -9.20 -13.98
CA ASN A 479 37.56 -8.90 -12.60
C ASN A 479 36.76 -7.59 -12.49
N ILE A 480 35.90 -7.31 -13.48
CA ILE A 480 35.01 -6.15 -13.43
C ILE A 480 33.87 -6.48 -12.46
N ASP A 481 33.84 -5.77 -11.34
CA ASP A 481 32.81 -5.95 -10.31
C ASP A 481 31.53 -5.18 -10.68
N LEU A 482 30.63 -5.88 -11.39
CA LEU A 482 29.34 -5.33 -11.80
C LEU A 482 28.47 -4.89 -10.62
N LEU A 483 28.54 -5.59 -9.48
CA LEU A 483 27.76 -5.24 -8.30
C LEU A 483 28.24 -3.91 -7.71
N ALA A 484 29.55 -3.73 -7.60
CA ALA A 484 30.12 -2.45 -7.15
C ALA A 484 29.79 -1.29 -8.09
N ILE A 485 29.76 -1.54 -9.40
CA ILE A 485 29.37 -0.54 -10.42
C ILE A 485 27.90 -0.15 -10.26
N GLN A 486 27.01 -1.13 -10.11
CA GLN A 486 25.58 -0.90 -9.88
C GLN A 486 25.35 -0.11 -8.59
N ASP A 487 26.01 -0.49 -7.50
CA ASP A 487 25.92 0.21 -6.22
C ASP A 487 26.40 1.65 -6.29
N LYS A 488 27.48 1.89 -7.04
CA LYS A 488 27.97 3.26 -7.30
C LYS A 488 26.94 4.07 -8.09
N ALA A 489 26.34 3.48 -9.14
CA ALA A 489 25.29 4.14 -9.91
C ALA A 489 24.08 4.50 -9.03
N ARG A 490 23.60 3.58 -8.19
CA ARG A 490 22.51 3.80 -7.23
C ARG A 490 22.83 4.92 -6.24
N LYS A 491 24.00 4.87 -5.58
CA LYS A 491 24.43 5.87 -4.58
C LYS A 491 24.60 7.28 -5.18
N SER A 492 24.95 7.35 -6.46
CA SER A 492 25.06 8.61 -7.20
C SER A 492 23.72 9.16 -7.68
N GLY A 493 22.61 8.42 -7.54
CA GLY A 493 21.30 8.82 -8.05
C GLY A 493 21.12 8.58 -9.56
N PHE A 494 21.88 7.65 -10.15
CA PHE A 494 21.93 7.39 -11.60
C PHE A 494 22.24 8.63 -12.44
N ILE A 495 23.11 9.51 -11.97
CA ILE A 495 23.62 10.63 -12.79
C ILE A 495 24.45 10.12 -13.98
N PRO A 496 24.56 10.91 -15.06
CA PRO A 496 25.42 10.59 -16.19
C PRO A 496 26.86 10.29 -15.76
N GLN A 497 27.34 9.09 -16.08
CA GLN A 497 28.68 8.61 -15.72
C GLN A 497 29.06 7.38 -16.54
N VAL A 498 30.36 7.15 -16.71
CA VAL A 498 30.85 5.87 -17.24
C VAL A 498 30.70 4.79 -16.17
N LEU A 499 30.05 3.67 -16.53
CA LEU A 499 29.88 2.52 -15.65
C LEU A 499 31.11 1.63 -15.71
N PHE A 500 31.51 1.20 -16.90
CA PHE A 500 32.75 0.48 -17.14
C PHE A 500 33.16 0.51 -18.61
N GLU A 501 34.43 0.19 -18.84
CA GLU A 501 35.03 -0.05 -20.15
C GLU A 501 35.67 -1.44 -20.13
N LEU A 502 35.61 -2.14 -21.25
CA LEU A 502 36.11 -3.49 -21.41
C LEU A 502 36.79 -3.60 -22.76
N SER A 503 38.01 -4.11 -22.78
CA SER A 503 38.77 -4.34 -24.02
C SER A 503 39.28 -5.78 -24.03
N ASP A 504 38.90 -6.55 -25.04
CA ASP A 504 39.38 -7.92 -25.27
C ASP A 504 39.74 -8.15 -26.75
N VAL A 505 40.12 -9.38 -27.11
CA VAL A 505 40.56 -9.73 -28.47
C VAL A 505 39.44 -9.59 -29.50
N GLU A 506 38.18 -9.64 -29.06
CA GLU A 506 36.99 -9.60 -29.92
C GLU A 506 36.37 -8.20 -30.02
N ARG A 507 36.59 -7.32 -29.04
CA ARG A 507 35.94 -6.00 -28.98
C ARG A 507 36.55 -5.02 -27.96
N ASP A 508 36.33 -3.74 -28.24
CA ASP A 508 36.35 -2.65 -27.27
C ASP A 508 34.90 -2.24 -26.95
N MET A 509 34.51 -2.28 -25.68
CA MET A 509 33.18 -1.95 -25.20
C MET A 509 33.22 -0.83 -24.16
N LYS A 510 32.33 0.16 -24.31
CA LYS A 510 32.11 1.23 -23.34
C LYS A 510 30.65 1.27 -22.94
N VAL A 511 30.40 1.29 -21.63
CA VAL A 511 29.06 1.33 -21.06
C VAL A 511 28.92 2.53 -20.13
N TRP A 512 27.94 3.40 -20.38
CA TRP A 512 27.75 4.63 -19.59
C TRP A 512 26.28 5.03 -19.47
N LEU A 513 26.00 5.82 -18.45
CA LEU A 513 24.75 6.53 -18.24
C LEU A 513 24.84 7.92 -18.89
N GLU A 514 23.84 8.29 -19.69
CA GLU A 514 23.71 9.57 -20.39
C GLU A 514 22.36 10.24 -20.15
#